data_AF-A0A3D4QVQ2-F1
#
_entry.id   AF-A0A3D4QVQ2-F1
#
_cell.length_a   1.000
_cell.length_b   1.000
_cell.length_c   1.000
_cell.angle_alpha   90.00
_cell.angle_beta   90.00
_cell.angle_gamma   90.00
#
_symmetry.space_group_name_H-M   'P 1'
#
loop_
_entity.id
_entity.type
_entity.pdbx_description
1 polymer ?
#
loop_
_entity_poly.entity_id
_entity_poly.type
_entity_poly.pdbx_seq_one_letter_code
_entity_poly.pdbx_strand_id
1 'polypeptide(L)'
;RLGKIYLTGEDVPKNVETALQYLTASANQGNQYAQYTLGKLYLMGNDVVKDKEEAVKWFTLSAAQGNIYAQFFLDHIDEFKEPSVMLAATRLLHHMSRIIGDTAPARMPPNQRADRKLLQKIRAKKQAQGHKQDDYEQPMHTI
;
A
#
# COMPACT_ATOMS: atom_id res chain seq x y z
N ARG A 1 7.06 3.33 -31.00
CA ARG A 1 6.71 4.73 -30.63
C ARG A 1 5.34 5.13 -31.18
N LEU A 2 5.13 5.08 -32.51
CA LEU A 2 3.84 5.43 -33.13
C LEU A 2 2.62 4.71 -32.52
N GLY A 3 2.70 3.40 -32.30
CA GLY A 3 1.59 2.67 -31.68
C GLY A 3 1.19 3.18 -30.29
N LYS A 4 2.14 3.65 -29.48
CA LYS A 4 1.84 4.28 -28.18
C LYS A 4 1.12 5.62 -28.35
N ILE A 5 1.54 6.43 -29.34
CA ILE A 5 0.94 7.75 -29.61
C ILE A 5 -0.54 7.59 -30.03
N TYR A 6 -0.84 6.61 -30.88
CA TYR A 6 -2.22 6.32 -31.29
C TYR A 6 -3.10 5.75 -30.16
N LEU A 7 -2.51 5.16 -29.11
CA LEU A 7 -3.26 4.73 -27.91
C LEU A 7 -3.56 5.89 -26.96
N THR A 8 -2.58 6.78 -26.74
CA THR A 8 -2.73 7.90 -25.80
C THR A 8 -3.58 9.02 -26.38
N GLY A 9 -3.55 9.20 -27.70
CA GLY A 9 -4.31 10.25 -28.38
C GLY A 9 -3.75 11.65 -28.17
N GLU A 10 -2.50 11.78 -27.69
CA GLU A 10 -1.90 13.07 -27.29
C GLU A 10 -1.60 13.99 -28.48
N ASP A 11 -1.13 13.44 -29.60
CA ASP A 11 -0.73 14.21 -30.79
C ASP A 11 -1.59 13.91 -32.04
N VAL A 12 -2.34 12.80 -32.00
CA VAL A 12 -3.22 12.34 -33.09
C VAL A 12 -4.50 11.77 -32.49
N PRO A 13 -5.64 11.81 -33.21
CA PRO A 13 -6.85 11.15 -32.76
C PRO A 13 -6.58 9.69 -32.37
N LYS A 14 -7.08 9.28 -31.21
CA LYS A 14 -6.94 7.91 -30.71
C LYS A 14 -7.47 6.94 -31.76
N ASN A 15 -6.61 6.03 -32.22
CA ASN A 15 -6.96 4.98 -33.16
C ASN A 15 -6.35 3.66 -32.70
N VAL A 16 -7.16 2.86 -32.01
CA VAL A 16 -6.73 1.59 -31.42
C VAL A 16 -6.30 0.59 -32.49
N GLU A 17 -6.98 0.55 -33.63
CA GLU A 17 -6.66 -0.38 -34.71
C GLU A 17 -5.29 -0.08 -35.33
N THR A 18 -5.03 1.19 -35.65
CA THR A 18 -3.71 1.63 -36.14
C THR A 18 -2.63 1.43 -35.07
N ALA A 19 -2.94 1.69 -33.80
CA ALA A 19 -2.02 1.43 -32.71
C ALA A 19 -1.60 -0.05 -32.62
N LEU A 20 -2.58 -0.95 -32.71
CA LEU A 20 -2.36 -2.39 -32.71
C LEU A 20 -1.49 -2.82 -33.89
N GLN A 21 -1.77 -2.34 -35.10
CA GLN A 21 -0.95 -2.67 -36.27
C GLN A 21 0.53 -2.32 -36.05
N TYR A 22 0.82 -1.10 -35.58
CA TYR A 22 2.20 -0.69 -35.32
C TYR A 22 2.85 -1.43 -34.14
N LEU A 23 2.08 -1.71 -33.08
CA LEU A 23 2.58 -2.46 -31.93
C LEU A 23 2.88 -3.90 -32.32
N THR A 24 1.98 -4.58 -33.02
CA THR A 24 2.15 -5.95 -33.50
C THR A 24 3.33 -6.06 -34.46
N ALA A 25 3.46 -5.13 -35.41
CA ALA A 25 4.62 -5.10 -36.31
C ALA A 25 5.94 -4.97 -35.53
N SER A 26 5.99 -4.07 -34.54
CA SER A 26 7.19 -3.88 -33.72
C SER A 26 7.45 -5.08 -32.79
N ALA A 27 6.41 -5.69 -32.24
CA ALA A 27 6.51 -6.85 -31.36
C ALA A 27 6.99 -8.09 -32.11
N ASN A 28 6.53 -8.29 -33.35
CA ASN A 28 6.99 -9.35 -34.25
C ASN A 28 8.46 -9.19 -34.65
N GLN A 29 8.97 -7.97 -34.66
CA GLN A 29 10.41 -7.69 -34.85
C GLN A 29 11.24 -7.88 -33.57
N GLY A 30 10.66 -8.45 -32.52
CA GLY A 30 11.35 -8.71 -31.26
C GLY A 30 11.43 -7.50 -30.33
N ASN A 31 10.70 -6.41 -30.56
CA ASN A 31 10.74 -5.29 -29.61
C ASN A 31 10.06 -5.65 -28.28
N GLN A 32 10.87 -5.89 -27.24
CA GLN A 32 10.37 -6.25 -25.91
C GLN A 32 9.35 -5.25 -25.34
N TYR A 33 9.48 -3.94 -25.61
CA TYR A 33 8.55 -2.93 -25.10
C TYR A 33 7.20 -2.97 -25.82
N ALA A 34 7.20 -3.26 -27.13
CA ALA A 34 5.98 -3.45 -27.91
C ALA A 34 5.23 -4.71 -27.47
N GLN A 35 5.95 -5.82 -27.28
CA GLN A 35 5.40 -7.07 -26.74
C GLN A 35 4.78 -6.83 -25.35
N TYR A 36 5.49 -6.16 -24.44
CA TYR A 36 4.94 -5.78 -23.13
C TYR A 36 3.68 -4.91 -23.24
N THR A 37 3.65 -3.96 -24.19
CA THR A 37 2.49 -3.09 -24.39
C THR A 37 1.28 -3.86 -24.91
N LEU A 38 1.47 -4.80 -25.84
CA LEU A 38 0.40 -5.70 -26.30
C LEU A 38 -0.11 -6.58 -25.18
N GLY A 39 0.79 -7.16 -24.37
CA GLY A 39 0.43 -7.95 -23.20
C GLY A 39 -0.49 -7.18 -22.26
N LYS A 40 -0.17 -5.92 -21.98
CA LYS A 40 -1.02 -5.04 -21.16
C LYS A 40 -2.37 -4.75 -21.79
N LEU A 41 -2.43 -4.47 -23.08
CA LEU A 41 -3.69 -4.19 -23.77
C LEU A 41 -4.66 -5.36 -23.64
N TYR A 42 -4.20 -6.57 -23.95
CA TYR A 42 -5.00 -7.78 -23.84
C TYR A 42 -5.35 -8.15 -22.39
N LEU A 43 -4.48 -7.87 -21.42
CA LEU A 43 -4.77 -8.13 -20.00
C LEU A 43 -5.83 -7.17 -19.44
N MET A 44 -5.74 -5.89 -19.80
CA MET A 44 -6.64 -4.85 -19.28
C MET A 44 -8.01 -4.89 -19.96
N GLY A 45 -8.03 -5.11 -21.27
CA GLY A 45 -9.29 -5.21 -22.03
C GLY A 45 -10.04 -3.88 -22.21
N ASN A 46 -9.40 -2.73 -21.94
CA ASN A 46 -10.05 -1.42 -22.02
C ASN A 46 -10.31 -0.97 -23.46
N ASP A 47 -9.37 -1.29 -24.36
CA ASP A 47 -9.35 -0.85 -25.75
C ASP A 47 -9.49 -2.02 -26.74
N VAL A 48 -9.25 -3.24 -26.26
CA VAL A 48 -9.34 -4.48 -27.01
C VAL A 48 -10.10 -5.50 -26.20
N VAL A 49 -10.64 -6.55 -26.85
CA VAL A 49 -11.24 -7.67 -26.12
C VAL A 49 -10.19 -8.26 -25.18
N LYS A 50 -10.54 -8.39 -23.91
CA LYS A 50 -9.67 -8.97 -22.89
C LYS A 50 -9.35 -10.41 -23.27
N ASP A 51 -8.06 -10.72 -23.34
CA ASP A 51 -7.56 -12.07 -23.61
C ASP A 51 -6.34 -12.33 -22.73
N LYS A 52 -6.54 -13.14 -21.68
CA LYS A 52 -5.45 -13.46 -20.74
C LYS A 52 -4.40 -14.33 -21.40
N GLU A 53 -4.78 -15.26 -22.27
CA GLU A 53 -3.83 -16.18 -22.90
C GLU A 53 -2.92 -15.42 -23.87
N GLU A 54 -3.51 -14.53 -24.66
CA GLU A 54 -2.75 -13.67 -25.55
C GLU A 54 -1.83 -12.72 -24.77
N ALA A 55 -2.30 -12.17 -23.64
CA ALA A 55 -1.46 -11.38 -22.75
C ALA A 55 -0.25 -12.16 -22.22
N VAL A 56 -0.44 -13.41 -21.77
CA VAL A 56 0.65 -14.29 -21.31
C VAL A 56 1.67 -14.51 -22.41
N LYS A 57 1.25 -14.80 -23.64
CA LYS A 57 2.16 -15.02 -24.77
C LYS A 57 3.06 -13.80 -24.98
N TRP A 58 2.47 -12.62 -25.07
CA TRP A 58 3.23 -11.39 -25.29
C TRP A 58 4.15 -11.03 -24.13
N PHE A 59 3.70 -11.20 -22.88
CA PHE A 59 4.57 -11.00 -21.73
C PHE A 59 5.71 -12.01 -21.67
N THR A 60 5.48 -13.27 -22.02
CA THR A 60 6.52 -14.31 -22.03
C THR A 60 7.63 -13.96 -23.03
N LEU A 61 7.26 -13.52 -24.24
CA LEU A 61 8.24 -13.08 -25.25
C LEU A 61 9.04 -11.86 -24.78
N SER A 62 8.40 -10.94 -24.07
CA SER A 62 9.04 -9.74 -23.54
C SER A 62 9.97 -10.07 -22.37
N ALA A 63 9.53 -10.91 -21.44
CA ALA A 63 10.29 -11.35 -20.28
C ALA A 63 11.52 -12.18 -20.66
N ALA A 64 11.41 -13.02 -21.70
CA ALA A 64 12.54 -13.78 -22.25
C ALA A 64 13.69 -12.89 -22.75
N GLN A 65 13.43 -11.61 -23.00
CA GLN A 65 14.43 -10.61 -23.41
C GLN A 65 14.93 -9.74 -22.24
N GLY A 66 14.54 -10.07 -21.00
CA GLY A 66 14.95 -9.37 -19.78
C GLY A 66 14.01 -8.24 -19.35
N ASN A 67 12.79 -8.15 -19.91
CA ASN A 67 11.82 -7.16 -19.45
C ASN A 67 11.26 -7.55 -18.07
N ILE A 68 11.80 -6.92 -17.03
CA ILE A 68 11.38 -7.15 -15.63
C ILE A 68 9.91 -6.82 -15.38
N TYR A 69 9.33 -5.86 -16.12
CA TYR A 69 7.92 -5.51 -15.96
C TYR A 69 7.03 -6.61 -16.51
N ALA A 70 7.39 -7.18 -17.67
CA ALA A 70 6.66 -8.31 -18.23
C ALA A 70 6.73 -9.54 -17.30
N GLN A 71 7.90 -9.81 -16.71
CA GLN A 71 8.04 -10.88 -15.71
C GLN A 71 7.13 -10.63 -14.49
N PHE A 72 7.14 -9.41 -13.95
CA PHE A 72 6.25 -9.04 -12.84
C PHE A 72 4.77 -9.29 -13.16
N PHE A 73 4.33 -8.94 -14.37
CA PHE A 73 2.95 -9.20 -14.81
C PHE A 73 2.64 -10.68 -14.96
N LEU A 74 3.60 -11.52 -15.39
CA LEU A 74 3.42 -12.97 -15.43
C LEU A 74 3.28 -13.56 -14.04
N ASP A 75 4.15 -13.16 -13.11
CA ASP A 75 4.17 -13.67 -11.73
C ASP A 75 2.88 -13.32 -10.98
N HIS A 76 2.29 -12.16 -11.27
CA HIS A 76 1.10 -11.64 -10.59
C HIS A 76 -0.14 -11.66 -11.49
N ILE A 77 -0.15 -12.43 -12.58
CA ILE A 77 -1.21 -12.33 -13.60
C ILE A 77 -2.62 -12.63 -13.06
N ASP A 78 -2.70 -13.50 -12.05
CA ASP A 78 -3.97 -13.83 -11.38
C ASP A 78 -4.41 -12.77 -10.38
N GLU A 79 -3.50 -11.92 -9.89
CA GLU A 79 -3.82 -10.79 -9.03
C GLU A 79 -4.43 -9.61 -9.79
N PHE A 80 -4.20 -9.54 -11.11
CA PHE A 80 -4.84 -8.58 -12.02
C PHE A 80 -6.23 -9.03 -12.48
N LYS A 81 -6.78 -10.13 -11.96
CA LYS A 81 -8.23 -10.31 -11.94
C LYS A 81 -8.84 -9.20 -11.10
N GLU A 82 -10.03 -8.72 -11.47
CA GLU A 82 -10.79 -7.93 -10.50
C GLU A 82 -10.84 -8.73 -9.20
N PRO A 83 -10.28 -8.22 -8.09
CA PRO A 83 -10.32 -8.95 -6.84
C PRO A 83 -11.79 -9.20 -6.58
N SER A 84 -12.17 -10.47 -6.42
CA SER A 84 -13.55 -10.77 -6.07
C SER A 84 -13.92 -9.88 -4.89
N VAL A 85 -15.14 -9.36 -4.88
CA VAL A 85 -15.61 -8.48 -3.80
C VAL A 85 -15.33 -9.13 -2.43
N MET A 86 -15.38 -10.46 -2.37
CA MET A 86 -14.97 -11.27 -1.22
C MET A 86 -13.46 -11.19 -0.88
N LEU A 87 -12.56 -11.29 -1.86
CA LEU A 87 -11.11 -11.11 -1.64
C LEU A 87 -10.77 -9.69 -1.19
N ALA A 88 -11.43 -8.68 -1.77
CA ALA A 88 -11.28 -7.29 -1.34
C ALA A 88 -11.79 -7.09 0.10
N ALA A 89 -12.96 -7.65 0.43
CA ALA A 89 -13.54 -7.60 1.77
C ALA A 89 -12.67 -8.30 2.81
N THR A 90 -12.10 -9.48 2.50
CA THR A 90 -11.22 -10.22 3.42
C THR A 90 -9.90 -9.49 3.67
N ARG A 91 -9.28 -8.90 2.64
CA ARG A 91 -8.10 -8.04 2.79
C ARG A 91 -8.41 -6.81 3.65
N LEU A 92 -9.55 -6.14 3.40
CA LEU A 92 -10.00 -5.01 4.21
C LEU A 92 -10.19 -5.41 5.68
N LEU A 93 -10.92 -6.49 5.95
CA LEU A 93 -11.15 -7.02 7.30
C LEU A 93 -9.82 -7.39 8.00
N HIS A 94 -8.88 -7.98 7.27
CA HIS A 94 -7.56 -8.31 7.81
C HIS A 94 -6.77 -7.07 8.22
N HIS A 95 -6.74 -6.05 7.36
CA HIS A 95 -6.09 -4.76 7.68
C HIS A 95 -6.76 -4.06 8.87
N MET A 96 -8.11 -4.03 8.90
CA MET A 96 -8.85 -3.45 10.02
C MET A 96 -8.58 -4.20 11.33
N SER A 97 -8.55 -5.54 11.30
CA SER A 97 -8.21 -6.36 12.47
C SER A 97 -6.84 -6.01 13.06
N ARG A 98 -5.85 -5.78 12.19
CA ARG A 98 -4.49 -5.39 12.63
C ARG A 98 -4.45 -4.00 13.26
N ILE A 99 -5.14 -3.03 12.65
CA ILE A 99 -5.26 -1.66 13.18
C ILE A 99 -6.02 -1.65 14.54
N ILE A 100 -7.08 -2.44 14.65
CA ILE A 100 -7.87 -2.54 15.89
C ILE A 100 -7.08 -3.27 16.98
N GLY A 101 -6.28 -4.28 16.62
CA GLY A 101 -5.38 -4.98 17.55
C GLY A 101 -4.32 -4.05 18.16
N ASP A 102 -3.75 -3.15 17.36
CA ASP A 102 -2.73 -2.18 17.80
C ASP A 102 -3.34 -1.00 18.59
N THR A 103 -4.67 -0.81 18.54
CA THR A 103 -5.40 0.28 19.24
C THR A 103 -6.15 -0.20 20.48
N ALA A 104 -6.15 -1.50 20.77
CA ALA A 104 -6.67 -2.01 22.02
C ALA A 104 -5.74 -1.58 23.17
N PRO A 105 -6.21 -0.82 24.19
CA PRO A 105 -5.35 -0.47 25.32
C PRO A 105 -4.89 -1.76 25.99
N ALA A 106 -3.58 -1.86 26.23
CA ALA A 106 -2.93 -3.00 26.86
C ALA A 106 -3.79 -3.50 28.04
N ARG A 107 -4.32 -4.73 27.95
CA ARG A 107 -4.99 -5.40 29.06
C ARG A 107 -3.99 -5.50 30.21
N MET A 108 -4.12 -4.61 31.19
CA MET A 108 -3.33 -4.65 32.42
C MET A 108 -3.55 -6.00 33.12
N PRO A 109 -2.48 -6.73 33.48
CA PRO A 109 -2.61 -8.02 34.16
C PRO A 109 -3.12 -7.84 35.60
N PRO A 110 -3.80 -8.85 36.18
CA PRO A 110 -4.63 -8.71 37.37
C PRO A 110 -3.84 -8.75 38.70
N ASN A 111 -2.77 -7.97 38.85
CA ASN A 111 -1.96 -7.96 40.08
C ASN A 111 -1.68 -6.58 40.73
N GLN A 112 -2.33 -5.50 40.30
CA GLN A 112 -2.09 -4.14 40.84
C GLN A 112 -2.85 -3.77 42.13
N ARG A 113 -3.57 -4.71 42.77
CA ARG A 113 -4.21 -4.43 44.07
C ARG A 113 -3.19 -4.30 45.21
N ALA A 114 -2.05 -4.99 45.13
CA ALA A 114 -0.99 -4.91 46.14
C ALA A 114 -0.28 -3.55 46.11
N ASP A 115 -0.01 -3.01 44.92
CA ASP A 115 0.71 -1.75 44.74
C ASP A 115 -0.06 -0.54 45.28
N ARG A 116 -1.39 -0.55 45.21
CA ARG A 116 -2.21 0.57 45.70
C ARG A 116 -2.08 0.75 47.21
N LYS A 117 -1.99 -0.34 47.98
CA LYS A 117 -1.77 -0.29 49.45
C LYS A 117 -0.36 0.18 49.79
N LEU A 118 0.64 -0.25 49.02
CA LEU A 118 2.04 0.18 49.19
C LEU A 118 2.19 1.69 48.91
N LEU A 119 1.60 2.18 47.83
CA LEU A 119 1.58 3.61 47.46
C LEU A 119 0.87 4.47 48.51
N GLN A 120 -0.22 3.97 49.10
CA GLN A 120 -0.94 4.67 50.17
C GLN A 120 -0.10 4.79 51.43
N LYS A 121 0.66 3.74 51.80
CA LYS A 121 1.63 3.78 52.91
C LYS A 121 2.78 4.75 52.65
N ILE A 122 3.31 4.80 51.41
CA ILE A 122 4.38 5.73 51.04
C ILE A 122 3.89 7.18 51.13
N ARG A 123 2.66 7.47 50.68
CA ARG A 123 2.05 8.82 50.83
C ARG A 123 1.83 9.20 52.28
N ALA A 124 1.29 8.29 53.10
CA ALA A 124 1.09 8.54 54.53
C ALA A 124 2.43 8.83 55.24
N LYS A 125 3.51 8.11 54.89
CA LYS A 125 4.84 8.36 55.44
C LYS A 125 5.41 9.72 55.02
N LYS A 126 5.23 10.13 53.76
CA LYS A 126 5.64 11.46 53.28
C LYS A 126 4.85 12.60 53.93
N GLN A 127 3.56 12.40 54.23
CA GLN A 127 2.73 13.39 54.93
C GLN A 127 3.08 13.49 56.42
N ALA A 128 3.44 12.37 57.07
CA ALA A 128 3.88 12.35 58.46
C ALA A 128 5.28 12.94 58.67
N GLN A 129 6.14 12.91 57.64
CA GLN A 129 7.47 13.53 57.65
C GLN A 129 7.42 15.01 57.24
N GLY A 130 6.35 15.72 57.64
CA GLY A 130 6.02 17.08 57.22
C GLY A 130 7.18 18.06 57.12
N HIS A 131 7.10 18.89 56.09
CA HIS A 131 7.58 20.28 56.01
C HIS A 131 8.47 20.73 57.18
N LYS A 132 9.79 20.78 56.95
CA LYS A 132 10.60 21.84 57.54
C LYS A 132 10.32 23.11 56.73
N GLN A 133 9.77 24.13 57.38
CA GLN A 133 9.68 25.49 56.85
C GLN A 133 11.11 26.02 56.68
N ASP A 134 11.44 26.47 55.47
CA ASP A 134 12.58 27.36 55.26
C ASP A 134 11.99 28.77 55.08
N ASP A 135 12.07 29.54 56.16
CA ASP A 135 11.75 30.96 56.26
C ASP A 135 12.76 31.77 55.44
N TYR A 136 12.30 32.58 54.47
CA TYR A 136 12.89 33.89 54.17
C TYR A 136 11.80 34.85 53.64
N GLU A 137 11.42 35.78 54.51
CA GLU A 137 10.75 37.06 54.22
C GLU A 137 11.62 37.89 53.24
N GLN A 138 11.08 38.77 52.37
CA GLN A 138 10.51 40.07 52.72
C GLN A 138 9.67 40.66 51.56
N PRO A 139 8.59 41.42 51.84
CA PRO A 139 7.93 42.30 50.88
C PRO A 139 8.47 43.75 51.00
N MET A 140 8.92 44.35 49.90
CA MET A 140 9.18 45.79 49.83
C MET A 140 8.04 46.52 49.11
N HIS A 141 7.18 47.12 49.91
CA HIS A 141 6.39 48.35 49.69
C HIS A 141 7.25 49.46 49.02
N THR A 142 6.83 50.47 48.24
CA THR A 142 5.57 51.10 47.80
C THR A 142 5.98 52.18 46.76
N ILE A 143 5.06 52.67 45.92
CA ILE A 143 4.89 54.13 45.70
C ILE A 143 3.42 54.46 45.91
#